data_AF-A0AAF0MN22-F1
#
_entry.id   AF-A0AAF0MN22-F1
#
_cell.length_a   1.000
_cell.length_b   1.000
_cell.length_c   1.000
_cell.angle_alpha   90.00
_cell.angle_beta   90.00
_cell.angle_gamma   90.00
#
_symmetry.space_group_name_H-M   'P 1'
#
loop_
_entity.id
_entity.type
_entity.pdbx_description
1 polymer ?
#
loop_
_entity_poly.entity_id
_entity_poly.type
_entity_poly.pdbx_seq_one_letter_code
_entity_poly.pdbx_strand_id
1 'polypeptide(L)'
;MLTPTLDHATIVAAAKEVAAATLRRETDASVQLNDLPVAVLEQYLSDAEQSIYAALPVLWDAAGEVASKQAAAAIAAHAGGHPTAGGKTLAEYVTDRLSAVFTDEPIVE
;
A
#
# COMPACT_ATOMS: atom_id res chain seq x y z
N MET A 1 -13.84 -15.69 0.90
CA MET A 1 -13.36 -14.39 0.40
C MET A 1 -12.01 -14.66 -0.25
N LEU A 2 -11.80 -14.15 -1.45
CA LEU A 2 -10.52 -14.29 -2.15
C LEU A 2 -9.57 -13.26 -1.55
N THR A 3 -8.51 -13.72 -0.93
CA THR A 3 -7.40 -12.87 -0.50
C THR A 3 -6.85 -12.14 -1.72
N PRO A 4 -6.85 -10.79 -1.78
CA PRO A 4 -6.08 -10.06 -2.77
C PRO A 4 -4.60 -10.33 -2.49
N THR A 5 -4.08 -11.39 -3.12
CA THR A 5 -2.65 -11.61 -3.23
C THR A 5 -2.08 -10.50 -4.12
N LEU A 6 -1.06 -9.80 -3.62
CA LEU A 6 -0.25 -8.96 -4.47
C LEU A 6 0.55 -9.91 -5.35
N ASP A 7 0.17 -10.05 -6.61
CA ASP A 7 0.88 -10.92 -7.52
C ASP A 7 2.29 -10.37 -7.77
N HIS A 8 3.26 -11.29 -7.94
CA HIS A 8 4.65 -10.93 -8.18
C HIS A 8 4.79 -9.96 -9.38
N ALA A 9 3.92 -10.04 -10.38
CA ALA A 9 3.90 -9.11 -11.51
C ALA A 9 3.60 -7.65 -11.10
N THR A 10 2.67 -7.41 -10.17
CA THR A 10 2.40 -6.07 -9.63
C THR A 10 3.61 -5.54 -8.86
N ILE A 11 4.28 -6.42 -8.10
CA ILE A 11 5.47 -6.04 -7.33
C ILE A 11 6.62 -5.66 -8.26
N VAL A 12 6.87 -6.43 -9.31
CA VAL A 12 7.88 -6.14 -10.34
C VAL A 12 7.55 -4.82 -11.07
N ALA A 13 6.28 -4.56 -11.36
CA ALA A 13 5.86 -3.30 -12.00
C ALA A 13 6.15 -2.09 -11.08
N ALA A 14 5.79 -2.19 -9.80
CA ALA A 14 6.10 -1.17 -8.80
C ALA A 14 7.61 -1.01 -8.59
N ALA A 15 8.36 -2.11 -8.61
CA ALA A 15 9.82 -2.10 -8.46
C ALA A 15 10.50 -1.33 -9.61
N LYS A 16 9.99 -1.42 -10.85
CA LYS A 16 10.48 -0.60 -11.96
C LYS A 16 10.28 0.89 -11.72
N GLU A 17 9.15 1.29 -11.16
CA GLU A 17 8.89 2.69 -10.83
C GLU A 17 9.81 3.20 -9.73
N VAL A 18 10.01 2.39 -8.68
CA VAL A 18 10.93 2.69 -7.56
C VAL A 18 12.36 2.76 -8.05
N ALA A 19 12.83 1.77 -8.82
CA ALA A 19 14.17 1.75 -9.42
C ALA A 19 14.41 2.98 -10.31
N ALA A 20 13.44 3.34 -11.16
CA ALA A 20 13.54 4.53 -12.00
C ALA A 20 13.53 5.83 -11.19
N ALA A 21 12.83 5.87 -10.05
CA ALA A 21 12.84 7.02 -9.16
C ALA A 21 14.16 7.15 -8.38
N THR A 22 14.74 6.03 -7.94
CA THR A 22 16.05 5.98 -7.29
C THR A 22 17.14 6.43 -8.25
N LEU A 23 17.17 5.90 -9.47
CA LEU A 23 18.12 6.31 -10.50
C LEU A 23 18.06 7.82 -10.78
N ARG A 24 16.84 8.37 -10.89
CA ARG A 24 16.61 9.82 -11.09
C ARG A 24 17.08 10.69 -9.92
N ARG A 25 17.19 10.15 -8.70
CA ARG A 25 17.74 10.87 -7.53
C ARG A 25 19.26 10.83 -7.50
N GLU A 26 19.85 9.75 -7.99
CA GLU A 26 21.30 9.51 -7.94
C GLU A 26 22.04 10.06 -9.16
N THR A 27 21.33 10.29 -10.26
CA THR A 27 21.89 10.76 -11.53
C THR A 27 21.22 12.05 -11.99
N ASP A 28 21.91 12.82 -12.82
CA ASP A 28 21.25 13.86 -13.62
C ASP A 28 20.23 13.17 -14.52
N ALA A 29 18.97 13.61 -14.50
CA ALA A 29 17.77 12.93 -15.00
C ALA A 29 17.74 12.51 -16.49
N SER A 30 18.88 12.58 -17.20
CA SER A 30 19.10 12.11 -18.57
C SER A 30 19.33 10.60 -18.69
N VAL A 31 19.69 9.90 -17.61
CA VAL A 31 19.91 8.43 -17.63
C VAL A 31 18.58 7.70 -17.43
N GLN A 32 18.17 6.88 -18.39
CA GLN A 32 16.98 6.04 -18.24
C GLN A 32 17.35 4.67 -17.67
N LEU A 33 16.41 4.07 -16.93
CA LEU A 33 16.60 2.77 -16.29
C LEU A 33 16.97 1.67 -17.31
N ASN A 34 16.35 1.68 -18.49
CA ASN A 34 16.60 0.70 -19.55
C ASN A 34 17.92 0.90 -20.30
N ASP A 35 18.60 2.04 -20.10
CA ASP A 35 19.89 2.34 -20.72
C ASP A 35 21.06 1.81 -19.90
N LEU A 36 20.79 1.29 -18.69
CA LEU A 36 21.80 0.71 -17.82
C LEU A 36 22.29 -0.65 -18.33
N PRO A 37 23.54 -1.03 -18.05
CA PRO A 37 24.01 -2.40 -18.26
C PRO A 37 23.11 -3.40 -17.54
N VAL A 38 22.83 -4.55 -18.17
CA VAL A 38 21.87 -5.56 -17.67
C VAL A 38 22.11 -5.92 -16.19
N ALA A 39 23.36 -6.17 -15.80
CA ALA A 39 23.70 -6.51 -14.41
C ALA A 39 23.37 -5.38 -13.42
N VAL A 40 23.50 -4.12 -13.84
CA VAL A 40 23.17 -2.95 -13.00
C VAL A 40 21.66 -2.78 -12.93
N LEU A 41 20.95 -2.92 -14.06
CA LEU A 41 19.49 -2.90 -14.10
C LEU A 41 18.89 -3.94 -13.16
N GLU A 42 19.37 -5.19 -13.24
CA GLU A 42 18.91 -6.28 -12.38
C GLU A 42 19.14 -5.98 -10.90
N GLN A 43 20.27 -5.37 -10.55
CA GLN A 43 20.55 -4.95 -9.17
C GLN A 43 19.55 -3.89 -8.69
N TYR A 44 19.29 -2.84 -9.47
CA TYR A 44 18.31 -1.80 -9.11
C TYR A 44 16.89 -2.37 -8.95
N LEU A 45 16.49 -3.31 -9.80
CA LEU A 45 15.19 -3.97 -9.70
C LEU A 45 15.09 -4.85 -8.46
N SER A 46 16.13 -5.66 -8.19
CA SER A 46 16.19 -6.49 -6.98
C SER A 46 16.13 -5.66 -5.70
N ASP A 47 16.89 -4.56 -5.63
CA ASP A 47 16.90 -3.68 -4.46
C ASP A 47 15.55 -2.97 -4.27
N ALA A 48 14.89 -2.59 -5.38
CA ALA A 48 13.55 -2.02 -5.36
C ALA A 48 12.49 -3.03 -4.90
N GLU A 49 12.53 -4.27 -5.40
CA GLU A 49 11.63 -5.35 -4.96
C GLU A 49 11.80 -5.63 -3.47
N GLN A 50 13.04 -5.78 -2.98
CA GLN A 50 13.31 -5.97 -1.55
C GLN A 50 12.81 -4.81 -0.70
N SER A 51 12.96 -3.58 -1.18
CA SER A 51 12.44 -2.39 -0.49
C SER A 51 10.91 -2.40 -0.40
N ILE A 52 10.22 -2.85 -1.46
CA ILE A 52 8.77 -3.01 -1.47
C ILE A 52 8.35 -4.09 -0.48
N TYR A 53 9.00 -5.27 -0.52
CA TYR A 53 8.72 -6.35 0.43
C TYR A 53 8.92 -5.94 1.88
N ALA A 54 9.96 -5.17 2.18
CA ALA A 54 10.21 -4.65 3.51
C ALA A 54 9.20 -3.58 3.94
N ALA A 55 8.67 -2.80 3.00
CA ALA A 55 7.71 -1.74 3.28
C ALA A 55 6.27 -2.26 3.46
N LEU A 56 5.90 -3.37 2.81
CA LEU A 56 4.53 -3.90 2.81
C LEU A 56 3.95 -4.10 4.23
N PRO A 57 4.64 -4.77 5.18
CA PRO A 57 4.13 -4.93 6.54
C PRO A 57 3.94 -3.60 7.28
N VAL A 58 4.88 -2.66 7.10
CA VAL A 58 4.83 -1.33 7.74
C VAL A 58 3.65 -0.51 7.21
N LEU A 59 3.44 -0.54 5.90
CA LEU A 59 2.32 0.15 5.26
C LEU A 59 0.98 -0.48 5.66
N TRP A 60 0.94 -1.79 5.84
CA TRP A 60 -0.22 -2.52 6.33
C TRP A 60 -0.58 -2.11 7.77
N ASP A 61 0.38 -2.15 8.69
CA ASP A 61 0.20 -1.72 10.07
C ASP A 61 -0.29 -0.25 10.16
N ALA A 62 0.35 0.64 9.38
CA ALA A 62 -0.04 2.05 9.32
C ALA A 62 -1.46 2.23 8.78
N ALA A 63 -1.86 1.48 7.74
CA ALA A 63 -3.21 1.48 7.22
C ALA A 63 -4.21 1.01 8.29
N GLY A 64 -3.88 -0.06 9.03
CA GLY A 64 -4.69 -0.60 10.12
C GLY A 64 -4.91 0.41 11.25
N GLU A 65 -3.86 1.13 11.64
CA GLU A 65 -3.95 2.20 12.64
C GLU A 65 -4.86 3.34 12.17
N VAL A 66 -4.71 3.78 10.92
CA VAL A 66 -5.55 4.84 10.33
C VAL A 66 -7.01 4.42 10.24
N ALA A 67 -7.29 3.20 9.78
CA ALA A 67 -8.65 2.65 9.72
C ALA A 67 -9.28 2.58 11.11
N SER A 68 -8.53 2.12 12.11
CA SER A 68 -8.98 2.05 13.51
C SER A 68 -9.30 3.42 14.09
N LYS A 69 -8.45 4.44 13.86
CA LYS A 69 -8.70 5.81 14.29
C LYS A 69 -9.96 6.41 13.64
N GLN A 70 -10.17 6.14 12.36
CA GLN A 70 -11.35 6.62 11.64
C GLN A 70 -12.64 5.94 12.10
N ALA A 71 -12.59 4.63 12.39
CA ALA A 71 -13.69 3.91 13.01
C ALA A 71 -14.03 4.49 14.39
N ALA A 72 -13.03 4.73 15.25
CA ALA A 72 -13.23 5.35 16.55
C ALA A 72 -13.84 6.76 16.45
N ALA A 73 -13.39 7.57 15.49
CA ALA A 73 -13.97 8.89 15.23
C ALA A 73 -15.43 8.82 14.79
N ALA A 74 -15.79 7.85 13.95
CA ALA A 74 -17.18 7.63 13.52
C ALA A 74 -18.09 7.20 14.69
N ILE A 75 -17.59 6.33 15.57
CA ILE A 75 -18.30 5.92 16.78
C ILE A 75 -18.54 7.12 17.70
N ALA A 76 -17.51 7.95 17.93
CA ALA A 76 -17.63 9.14 18.75
C ALA A 76 -18.61 10.17 18.17
N ALA A 77 -18.59 10.39 16.85
CA ALA A 77 -19.54 11.27 16.17
C ALA A 77 -20.98 10.77 16.32
N HIS A 78 -21.21 9.46 16.17
CA HIS A 78 -22.53 8.87 16.34
C HIS A 78 -23.04 8.97 17.79
N ALA A 79 -22.18 8.75 18.78
CA ALA A 79 -22.51 8.95 20.19
C ALA A 79 -22.88 10.42 20.50
N GLY A 80 -22.32 11.38 19.76
CA GLY A 80 -22.68 12.80 19.80
C GLY A 80 -23.97 13.15 19.05
N GLY A 81 -24.69 12.17 18.49
CA GLY A 81 -25.94 12.39 17.75
C GLY A 81 -25.77 12.74 16.28
N HIS A 82 -24.54 12.65 15.73
CA HIS A 82 -24.32 12.86 14.31
C HIS A 82 -24.69 11.60 13.51
N PRO A 83 -25.46 11.73 12.42
CA PRO A 83 -25.76 10.60 11.56
C PRO A 83 -24.51 10.15 10.80
N THR A 84 -24.44 8.86 10.53
CA THR A 84 -23.42 8.22 9.69
C THR A 84 -23.60 8.62 8.22
N ALA A 85 -22.49 8.74 7.50
CA ALA A 85 -22.51 9.16 6.10
C ALA A 85 -23.21 8.11 5.22
N GLY A 86 -24.06 8.57 4.29
CA GLY A 86 -24.66 7.73 3.25
C GLY A 86 -25.84 6.85 3.68
N GLY A 87 -26.51 7.15 4.81
CA GLY A 87 -27.71 6.43 5.25
C GLY A 87 -27.47 5.01 5.77
N LYS A 88 -26.20 4.60 5.88
CA LYS A 88 -25.77 3.35 6.49
C LYS A 88 -25.90 3.42 8.01
N THR A 89 -26.08 2.29 8.66
CA THR A 89 -25.92 2.18 10.12
C THR A 89 -24.46 2.41 10.53
N LEU A 90 -24.22 2.77 11.80
CA LEU A 90 -22.85 2.89 12.33
C LEU A 90 -22.06 1.59 12.17
N ALA A 91 -22.72 0.46 12.40
CA ALA A 91 -22.12 -0.86 12.24
C ALA A 91 -21.64 -1.08 10.80
N GLU A 92 -22.48 -0.83 9.80
CA GLU A 92 -22.11 -0.97 8.39
C GLU A 92 -20.96 -0.03 8.00
N TYR A 93 -20.98 1.23 8.44
CA TYR A 93 -19.90 2.17 8.15
C TYR A 93 -18.56 1.73 8.74
N VAL A 94 -18.56 1.31 10.01
CA VAL A 94 -17.36 0.84 10.72
C VAL A 94 -16.85 -0.46 10.10
N THR A 95 -17.74 -1.40 9.82
CA THR A 95 -17.40 -2.67 9.17
C THR A 95 -16.80 -2.42 7.79
N ASP A 96 -17.41 -1.61 6.92
CA ASP A 96 -16.84 -1.30 5.60
C ASP A 96 -15.44 -0.69 5.71
N ARG A 97 -15.22 0.19 6.69
CA ARG A 97 -13.94 0.89 6.87
C ARG A 97 -12.84 -0.03 7.36
N LEU A 98 -13.16 -0.91 8.30
CA LEU A 98 -12.23 -1.89 8.82
C LEU A 98 -12.01 -3.01 7.81
N SER A 99 -13.05 -3.50 7.15
CA SER A 99 -12.94 -4.53 6.12
C SER A 99 -12.09 -4.07 4.94
N ALA A 100 -12.11 -2.81 4.54
CA ALA A 100 -11.21 -2.31 3.49
C ALA A 100 -9.70 -2.46 3.81
N VAL A 101 -9.35 -2.65 5.09
CA VAL A 101 -7.96 -2.73 5.56
C VAL A 101 -7.63 -4.03 6.28
N PHE A 102 -8.62 -4.75 6.82
CA PHE A 102 -8.39 -5.99 7.57
C PHE A 102 -8.98 -7.22 6.88
N THR A 103 -9.44 -7.11 5.62
CA THR A 103 -9.92 -8.29 4.91
C THR A 103 -8.81 -9.31 4.68
N ASP A 104 -7.57 -8.87 4.39
CA ASP A 104 -6.48 -9.78 4.04
C ASP A 104 -5.10 -9.11 4.10
N GLU A 105 -4.23 -9.51 5.04
CA GLU A 105 -2.82 -9.13 5.01
C GLU A 105 -2.21 -9.53 3.66
N PRO A 106 -1.45 -8.65 2.98
CA PRO A 106 -0.87 -8.98 1.69
C PRO A 106 0.14 -10.11 1.88
N ILE A 107 -0.27 -11.32 1.50
CA ILE A 107 0.64 -12.46 1.37
C ILE A 107 1.41 -12.25 0.08
N VAL A 108 2.73 -12.17 0.22
CA VAL A 108 3.67 -12.23 -0.90
C VAL A 108 3.91 -13.70 -1.21
N GLU A 109 3.52 -14.16 -2.41
CA GLU A 109 3.84 -15.49 -2.94
C GLU A 109 4.93 -15.42 -4.02
#